data_AF-A0A9X4QTM4-F1
#
_entry.id   AF-A0A9X4QTM4-F1
#
_cell.length_a   1.000
_cell.length_b   1.000
_cell.length_c   1.000
_cell.angle_alpha   90.00
_cell.angle_beta   90.00
_cell.angle_gamma   90.00
#
_symmetry.space_group_name_H-M   'P 1'
#
loop_
_entity.id
_entity.type
_entity.pdbx_description
1 polymer ?
#
loop_
_entity_poly.entity_id
_entity_poly.type
_entity_poly.pdbx_seq_one_letter_code
_entity_poly.pdbx_strand_id
1 'polypeptide(L)'
;MFGGPAERDEEKLAWLRDRNQPDEPFILLYGELDTVAGAAGERSPFRERAVLAAVMPALERSAVPYWTQGTNSGLYVLLRGSGIDPARLQEEAFELAKQMVELGGAASELSLSVGIGRAEPSLLRLPDALRQIAECMEYRMLIGKRSVIAYDAIRSIRSEKDRQLLLSTNRLEELLRVGDRDGIADALREAYRTMLTVGAGKPDIQHFCIDLVEKAEYVMEEFGLSIDPKDKLRIREKVLSSVILTDMMRDIEQLLQGSATRIGTLVEQAPKRLVAETKAIVGQAYEDELTLRMVAERLSVNYSYLSRVIKKETGKNFSDLLWLTRIEAAKARLLSEDLKAYEVAYAVGFKNYAHFSLLFKKVVGMSPSAYKLHASEQRDGGK
;
A
#
# COMPACT_ATOMS: atom_id res chain seq x y z
N MET A 1 -14.33 51.45 7.58
CA MET A 1 -14.81 50.41 8.50
C MET A 1 -15.59 49.38 7.70
N PHE A 2 -14.98 48.24 7.37
CA PHE A 2 -15.71 47.12 6.79
C PHE A 2 -16.39 46.39 7.95
N GLY A 3 -17.71 46.57 8.09
CA GLY A 3 -18.51 45.86 9.09
C GLY A 3 -18.43 44.35 8.85
N GLY A 4 -18.28 43.58 9.93
CA GLY A 4 -18.27 42.12 9.89
C GLY A 4 -19.56 41.54 9.31
N PRO A 5 -19.56 40.25 8.94
CA PRO A 5 -20.75 39.61 8.35
C PRO A 5 -21.93 39.68 9.31
N ALA A 6 -23.07 40.15 8.79
CA ALA A 6 -24.33 40.26 9.50
C ALA A 6 -24.77 38.93 10.14
N GLU A 7 -25.20 38.95 11.40
CA GLU A 7 -25.51 37.74 12.19
C GLU A 7 -26.90 37.17 11.86
N ARG A 8 -27.80 37.99 11.29
CA ARG A 8 -29.19 37.61 10.95
C ARG A 8 -29.46 37.72 9.45
N ASP A 9 -30.31 36.85 8.92
CA ASP A 9 -30.59 36.78 7.48
C ASP A 9 -31.24 38.06 6.92
N GLU A 10 -32.08 38.75 7.70
CA GLU A 10 -32.65 40.06 7.31
C GLU A 10 -31.58 41.14 7.14
N GLU A 11 -30.55 41.13 7.99
CA GLU A 11 -29.42 42.07 7.91
C GLU A 11 -28.55 41.77 6.69
N LYS A 12 -28.35 40.49 6.34
CA LYS A 12 -27.63 40.08 5.11
C LYS A 12 -28.39 40.53 3.86
N LEU A 13 -29.71 40.34 3.83
CA LEU A 13 -30.55 40.79 2.71
C LEU A 13 -30.55 42.32 2.59
N ALA A 14 -30.60 43.05 3.70
CA ALA A 14 -30.45 44.50 3.71
C ALA A 14 -29.08 44.93 3.17
N TRP A 15 -28.01 44.28 3.62
CA TRP A 15 -26.64 44.52 3.15
C TRP A 15 -26.45 44.29 1.64
N LEU A 16 -27.13 43.28 1.08
CA LEU A 16 -27.16 42.99 -0.36
C LEU A 16 -27.95 44.07 -1.14
N ARG A 17 -29.14 44.43 -0.66
CA ARG A 17 -29.98 45.49 -1.25
C ARG A 17 -29.25 46.84 -1.28
N ASP A 18 -28.56 47.21 -0.20
CA ASP A 18 -27.77 48.44 -0.13
C ASP A 18 -26.63 48.49 -1.16
N ARG A 19 -26.23 47.34 -1.69
CA ARG A 19 -25.20 47.19 -2.75
C ARG A 19 -25.80 46.93 -4.12
N ASN A 20 -27.12 47.10 -4.27
CA ASN A 20 -27.86 46.83 -5.49
C ASN A 20 -27.66 45.39 -6.00
N GLN A 21 -27.48 44.44 -5.08
CA GLN A 21 -27.41 43.01 -5.37
C GLN A 21 -28.75 42.37 -4.96
N PRO A 22 -29.65 42.07 -5.92
CA PRO A 22 -30.92 41.43 -5.59
C PRO A 22 -30.68 40.02 -5.07
N ASP A 23 -31.45 39.63 -4.05
CA ASP A 23 -31.53 38.22 -3.67
C ASP A 23 -32.33 37.48 -4.74
N GLU A 24 -31.71 36.49 -5.36
CA GLU A 24 -32.27 35.80 -6.50
C GLU A 24 -31.75 34.36 -6.58
N PRO A 25 -32.44 33.49 -7.34
CA PRO A 25 -32.01 32.12 -7.52
C PRO A 25 -30.64 32.05 -8.18
N PHE A 26 -29.82 31.07 -7.79
CA PHE A 26 -28.51 30.88 -8.38
C PHE A 26 -28.10 29.40 -8.44
N ILE A 27 -27.13 29.09 -9.30
CA ILE A 27 -26.36 27.84 -9.25
C ILE A 27 -24.89 28.20 -9.07
N LEU A 28 -24.23 27.51 -8.14
CA LEU A 28 -22.79 27.59 -7.98
C LEU A 28 -22.11 26.46 -8.76
N LEU A 29 -21.07 26.81 -9.49
CA LEU A 29 -20.13 25.89 -10.12
C LEU A 29 -18.72 26.16 -9.57
N TYR A 30 -17.87 25.14 -9.62
CA TYR A 30 -16.45 25.30 -9.35
C TYR A 30 -15.65 24.42 -10.30
N GLY A 31 -14.81 25.05 -11.12
CA GLY A 31 -13.84 24.37 -11.97
C GLY A 31 -12.48 24.32 -11.30
N GLU A 32 -11.89 23.14 -11.14
CA GLU A 32 -10.56 22.95 -10.53
C GLU A 32 -9.64 22.13 -11.43
N LEU A 33 -8.35 22.48 -11.45
CA LEU A 33 -7.34 21.71 -12.16
C LEU A 33 -7.17 20.31 -11.55
N ASP A 34 -7.07 19.29 -12.38
CA ASP A 34 -6.90 17.88 -11.98
C ASP A 34 -5.44 17.55 -11.65
N THR A 35 -4.50 18.32 -12.18
CA THR A 35 -3.07 18.15 -11.96
C THR A 35 -2.56 19.29 -11.09
N VAL A 36 -2.05 18.93 -9.91
CA VAL A 36 -1.11 19.80 -9.18
C VAL A 36 0.24 19.61 -9.87
N ALA A 37 0.46 20.26 -11.01
CA ALA A 37 1.70 20.05 -11.77
C ALA A 37 2.95 20.44 -10.95
N GLY A 38 3.79 19.44 -10.67
CA GLY A 38 5.26 19.45 -10.77
C GLY A 38 6.10 20.20 -9.73
N ALA A 39 6.99 19.45 -9.04
CA ALA A 39 8.40 19.70 -8.65
C ALA A 39 8.97 21.12 -8.39
N ALA A 40 8.15 22.14 -8.22
CA ALA A 40 8.49 23.43 -7.64
C ALA A 40 7.21 23.93 -6.98
N GLY A 41 7.26 24.19 -5.67
CA GLY A 41 6.15 24.75 -4.90
C GLY A 41 5.82 26.19 -5.28
N GLU A 42 5.71 26.50 -6.57
CA GLU A 42 5.32 27.82 -7.04
C GLU A 42 3.80 27.97 -6.91
N ARG A 43 3.41 28.39 -5.71
CA ARG A 43 2.23 29.20 -5.44
C ARG A 43 2.24 30.38 -6.40
N SER A 44 1.56 30.22 -7.51
CA SER A 44 1.73 31.10 -8.66
C SER A 44 0.38 31.69 -9.06
N PRO A 45 0.18 33.03 -8.95
CA PRO A 45 -1.02 33.71 -9.44
C PRO A 45 -1.25 33.53 -10.95
N PHE A 46 -0.32 32.89 -11.65
CA PHE A 46 -0.48 32.45 -13.03
C PHE A 46 -1.48 31.28 -13.18
N ARG A 47 -1.74 30.46 -12.14
CA ARG A 47 -2.70 29.34 -12.22
C ARG A 47 -4.15 29.79 -12.30
N GLU A 48 -4.56 30.72 -11.44
CA GLU A 48 -5.89 31.33 -11.48
C GLU A 48 -6.15 31.97 -12.85
N ARG A 49 -5.17 32.75 -13.35
CA ARG A 49 -5.23 33.36 -14.68
C ARG A 49 -5.31 32.32 -15.79
N ALA A 50 -4.59 31.21 -15.67
CA ALA A 50 -4.63 30.14 -16.66
C ALA A 50 -6.00 29.44 -16.69
N VAL A 51 -6.57 29.10 -15.53
CA VAL A 51 -7.93 28.53 -15.43
C VAL A 51 -8.94 29.50 -16.00
N LEU A 52 -8.92 30.76 -15.56
CA LEU A 52 -9.82 31.80 -16.03
C LEU A 52 -9.71 31.96 -17.55
N ALA A 53 -8.50 32.16 -18.10
CA ALA A 53 -8.28 32.30 -19.53
C ALA A 53 -8.76 31.09 -20.33
N ALA A 54 -8.59 29.87 -19.80
CA ALA A 54 -9.02 28.65 -20.46
C ALA A 54 -10.54 28.51 -20.51
N VAL A 55 -11.26 29.01 -19.50
CA VAL A 55 -12.72 28.92 -19.43
C VAL A 55 -13.45 30.19 -19.86
N MET A 56 -12.75 31.32 -20.02
CA MET A 56 -13.32 32.59 -20.49
C MET A 56 -14.18 32.44 -21.76
N PRO A 57 -13.75 31.69 -22.81
CA PRO A 57 -14.57 31.55 -24.01
C PRO A 57 -15.89 30.80 -23.77
N ALA A 58 -15.97 29.95 -22.74
CA ALA A 58 -17.21 29.31 -22.31
C ALA A 58 -18.12 30.32 -21.60
N LEU A 59 -17.53 31.11 -20.69
CA LEU A 59 -18.23 32.14 -19.92
C LEU A 59 -18.80 33.25 -20.82
N GLU A 60 -18.04 33.69 -21.83
CA GLU A 60 -18.49 34.69 -22.81
C GLU A 60 -19.68 34.23 -23.67
N ARG A 61 -19.90 32.91 -23.78
CA ARG A 61 -21.03 32.31 -24.50
C ARG A 61 -22.25 32.07 -23.61
N SER A 62 -22.12 32.22 -22.30
CA SER A 62 -23.22 31.97 -21.38
C SER A 62 -24.37 32.94 -21.62
N ALA A 63 -25.58 32.41 -21.80
CA ALA A 63 -26.80 33.20 -21.92
C ALA A 63 -27.31 33.73 -20.56
N VAL A 64 -26.70 33.26 -19.46
CA VAL A 64 -27.11 33.56 -18.09
C VAL A 64 -26.09 34.50 -17.45
N PRO A 65 -26.50 35.60 -16.80
CA PRO A 65 -25.58 36.46 -16.08
C PRO A 65 -24.83 35.69 -14.99
N TYR A 66 -23.56 36.03 -14.76
CA TYR A 66 -22.74 35.29 -13.79
C TYR A 66 -21.77 36.18 -13.02
N TRP A 67 -21.32 35.66 -11.88
CA TRP A 67 -20.13 36.14 -11.18
C TRP A 67 -19.06 35.08 -11.16
N THR A 68 -17.80 35.52 -11.10
CA THR A 68 -16.68 34.62 -10.92
C THR A 68 -15.83 35.05 -9.74
N GLN A 69 -15.24 34.08 -9.05
CA GLN A 69 -14.27 34.31 -8.01
C GLN A 69 -13.16 33.27 -8.12
N GLY A 70 -11.95 33.72 -8.41
CA GLY A 70 -10.78 32.86 -8.49
C GLY A 70 -10.30 32.38 -7.13
N THR A 71 -9.60 31.25 -7.15
CA THR A 71 -8.90 30.65 -6.03
C THR A 71 -7.51 30.20 -6.47
N ASN A 72 -6.72 29.65 -5.55
CA ASN A 72 -5.39 29.15 -5.88
C ASN A 72 -5.39 27.95 -6.84
N SER A 73 -6.47 27.16 -6.90
CA SER A 73 -6.53 25.92 -7.69
C SER A 73 -7.66 25.87 -8.70
N GLY A 74 -8.59 26.83 -8.66
CA GLY A 74 -9.78 26.82 -9.49
C GLY A 74 -10.55 28.13 -9.52
N LEU A 75 -11.73 28.09 -10.12
CA LEU A 75 -12.61 29.23 -10.35
C LEU A 75 -14.03 28.88 -9.92
N TYR A 76 -14.59 29.67 -9.00
CA TYR A 76 -16.03 29.66 -8.74
C TYR A 76 -16.76 30.44 -9.81
N VAL A 77 -17.90 29.92 -10.25
CA VAL A 77 -18.84 30.59 -11.17
C VAL A 77 -20.22 30.52 -10.54
N LEU A 78 -20.82 31.67 -10.26
CA LEU A 78 -22.18 31.79 -9.73
C LEU A 78 -23.09 32.26 -10.87
N LEU A 79 -23.90 31.36 -11.40
CA LEU A 79 -24.91 31.66 -12.41
C LEU A 79 -26.15 32.26 -11.74
N ARG A 80 -26.58 33.43 -12.20
CA ARG A 80 -27.67 34.22 -11.66
C ARG A 80 -28.96 33.92 -12.41
N GLY A 81 -29.88 33.24 -11.77
CA GLY A 81 -31.08 32.64 -12.34
C GLY A 81 -32.34 33.49 -12.31
N SER A 82 -32.23 34.82 -12.22
CA SER A 82 -33.38 35.72 -12.11
C SER A 82 -34.35 35.53 -13.28
N GLY A 83 -35.58 35.11 -12.99
CA GLY A 83 -36.62 34.85 -14.00
C GLY A 83 -36.40 33.61 -14.88
N ILE A 84 -35.45 32.74 -14.52
CA ILE A 84 -35.17 31.48 -15.22
C ILE A 84 -35.75 30.33 -14.38
N ASP A 85 -36.46 29.40 -15.04
CA ASP A 85 -36.93 28.18 -14.38
C ASP A 85 -35.74 27.37 -13.83
N PRO A 86 -35.81 26.82 -12.60
CA PRO A 86 -34.70 26.09 -11.99
C PRO A 86 -34.16 24.92 -12.83
N ALA A 87 -35.02 24.18 -13.56
CA ALA A 87 -34.57 23.07 -14.39
C ALA A 87 -33.78 23.58 -15.59
N ARG A 88 -34.27 24.64 -16.24
CA ARG A 88 -33.54 25.31 -17.33
C ARG A 88 -32.22 25.89 -16.85
N LEU A 89 -32.17 26.50 -15.66
CA LEU A 89 -30.94 27.02 -15.08
C LEU A 89 -29.92 25.88 -14.85
N GLN A 90 -30.38 24.70 -14.42
CA GLN A 90 -29.55 23.51 -14.25
C GLN A 90 -28.99 22.99 -15.58
N GLU A 91 -29.79 23.01 -16.66
CA GLU A 91 -29.35 22.65 -18.01
C GLU A 91 -28.25 23.61 -18.51
N GLU A 92 -28.45 24.92 -18.36
CA GLU A 92 -27.47 25.95 -18.73
C GLU A 92 -26.16 25.79 -17.94
N ALA A 93 -26.26 25.48 -16.64
CA ALA A 93 -25.09 25.19 -15.81
C ALA A 93 -24.32 23.95 -16.30
N PHE A 94 -25.04 22.89 -16.70
CA PHE A 94 -24.43 21.67 -17.21
C PHE A 94 -23.72 21.87 -18.55
N GLU A 95 -24.34 22.61 -19.46
CA GLU A 95 -23.73 22.95 -20.75
C GLU A 95 -22.50 23.87 -20.58
N LEU A 96 -22.57 24.86 -19.68
CA LEU A 96 -21.41 25.67 -19.34
C LEU A 96 -20.28 24.81 -18.77
N ALA A 97 -20.57 23.91 -17.84
CA ALA A 97 -19.57 23.04 -17.25
C ALA A 97 -18.88 22.14 -18.29
N LYS A 98 -19.64 21.56 -19.23
CA LYS A 98 -19.08 20.79 -20.35
C LYS A 98 -18.11 21.62 -21.17
N GLN A 99 -18.53 22.83 -21.55
CA GLN A 99 -17.69 23.74 -22.33
C GLN A 99 -16.42 24.12 -21.57
N MET A 100 -16.50 24.36 -20.26
CA MET A 100 -15.34 24.63 -19.42
C MET A 100 -14.34 23.46 -19.45
N VAL A 101 -14.81 22.21 -19.36
CA VAL A 101 -13.97 21.01 -19.43
C VAL A 101 -13.35 20.82 -20.82
N GLU A 102 -14.13 20.99 -21.89
CA GLU A 102 -13.68 20.83 -23.28
C GLU A 102 -12.63 21.88 -23.67
N LEU A 103 -12.92 23.16 -23.40
CA LEU A 103 -12.05 24.28 -23.74
C LEU A 103 -10.80 24.33 -22.87
N GLY A 104 -10.92 23.96 -21.59
CA GLY A 104 -9.78 23.73 -20.70
C GLY A 104 -8.77 22.77 -21.31
N GLY A 105 -9.27 21.71 -21.95
CA GLY A 105 -8.44 20.72 -22.61
C GLY A 105 -7.82 21.14 -23.95
N ALA A 106 -8.52 21.96 -24.74
CA ALA A 106 -8.10 22.36 -26.08
C ALA A 106 -7.15 23.57 -26.11
N ALA A 107 -7.31 24.52 -25.19
CA ALA A 107 -6.60 25.79 -25.23
C ALA A 107 -5.23 25.80 -24.51
N SER A 108 -4.95 24.81 -23.65
CA SER A 108 -3.87 24.96 -22.66
C SER A 108 -3.20 23.68 -22.12
N GLU A 109 -3.49 22.50 -22.70
CA GLU A 109 -3.12 21.18 -22.12
C GLU A 109 -3.60 20.96 -20.66
N LEU A 110 -4.44 21.86 -20.14
CA LEU A 110 -4.95 21.77 -18.79
C LEU A 110 -5.99 20.64 -18.70
N SER A 111 -5.99 19.97 -17.56
CA SER A 111 -7.00 19.00 -17.17
C SER A 111 -7.85 19.67 -16.10
N LEU A 112 -9.14 19.90 -16.39
CA LEU A 112 -10.08 20.63 -15.54
C LEU A 112 -11.30 19.75 -15.27
N SER A 113 -11.73 19.66 -14.02
CA SER A 113 -13.03 19.08 -13.65
C SER A 113 -13.92 20.12 -13.01
N VAL A 114 -15.24 20.01 -13.22
CA VAL A 114 -16.21 21.02 -12.80
C VAL A 114 -17.30 20.37 -11.94
N GLY A 115 -17.51 20.91 -10.74
CA GLY A 115 -18.61 20.57 -9.87
C GLY A 115 -19.78 21.53 -10.07
N ILE A 116 -21.00 21.01 -10.00
CA ILE A 116 -22.23 21.79 -10.14
C ILE A 116 -23.11 21.54 -8.93
N GLY A 117 -23.50 22.61 -8.23
CA GLY A 117 -24.51 22.57 -7.18
C GLY A 117 -25.94 22.49 -7.73
N ARG A 118 -26.91 22.57 -6.82
CA ARG A 118 -28.34 22.72 -7.15
C ARG A 118 -28.68 24.17 -7.40
N ALA A 119 -29.82 24.39 -8.06
CA ALA A 119 -30.50 25.67 -8.04
C ALA A 119 -30.94 26.01 -6.60
N GLU A 120 -30.29 26.99 -6.00
CA GLU A 120 -30.66 27.55 -4.71
C GLU A 120 -31.56 28.77 -4.92
N PRO A 121 -32.61 28.96 -4.10
CA PRO A 121 -33.59 30.03 -4.32
C PRO A 121 -33.12 31.42 -3.87
N SER A 122 -32.06 31.51 -3.07
CA SER A 122 -31.62 32.74 -2.41
C SER A 122 -30.13 32.68 -2.10
N LEU A 123 -29.41 33.79 -2.29
CA LEU A 123 -27.98 33.97 -1.99
C LEU A 123 -27.62 33.65 -0.53
N LEU A 124 -28.59 33.69 0.38
CA LEU A 124 -28.41 33.23 1.78
C LEU A 124 -27.99 31.76 1.87
N ARG A 125 -28.29 30.96 0.84
CA ARG A 125 -27.96 29.54 0.72
C ARG A 125 -26.56 29.29 0.16
N LEU A 126 -25.76 30.33 -0.09
CA LEU A 126 -24.38 30.20 -0.56
C LEU A 126 -23.51 29.27 0.31
N PRO A 127 -23.62 29.25 1.66
CA PRO A 127 -22.90 28.27 2.47
C PRO A 127 -23.27 26.82 2.13
N ASP A 128 -24.52 26.55 1.78
CA ASP A 128 -24.98 25.22 1.39
C ASP A 128 -24.48 24.87 -0.01
N ALA A 129 -24.54 25.80 -0.95
CA ALA A 129 -23.98 25.62 -2.28
C ALA A 129 -22.45 25.34 -2.25
N LEU A 130 -21.71 26.02 -1.37
CA LEU A 130 -20.28 25.76 -1.16
C LEU A 130 -20.02 24.35 -0.62
N ARG A 131 -20.87 23.86 0.31
CA ARG A 131 -20.79 22.47 0.78
C ARG A 131 -21.08 21.46 -0.33
N GLN A 132 -22.08 21.74 -1.18
CA GLN A 132 -22.41 20.90 -2.34
C GLN A 132 -21.22 20.80 -3.30
N ILE A 133 -20.56 21.93 -3.59
CA ILE A 133 -19.38 21.96 -4.44
C ILE A 133 -18.21 21.16 -3.84
N ALA A 134 -17.96 21.31 -2.54
CA ALA A 134 -16.93 20.54 -1.87
C ALA A 134 -17.18 19.02 -2.02
N GLU A 135 -18.43 18.58 -1.82
CA GLU A 135 -18.83 17.17 -2.03
C GLU A 135 -18.62 16.74 -3.49
N CYS A 136 -19.00 17.57 -4.47
CA CYS A 136 -18.73 17.27 -5.89
C CYS A 136 -17.24 17.07 -6.17
N MET A 137 -16.38 17.91 -5.60
CA MET A 137 -14.92 17.83 -5.79
C MET A 137 -14.29 16.62 -5.08
N GLU A 138 -14.90 16.12 -4.00
CA GLU A 138 -14.48 14.84 -3.40
C GLU A 138 -14.81 13.65 -4.31
N TYR A 139 -15.97 13.66 -4.97
CA TYR A 139 -16.39 12.59 -5.89
C TYR A 139 -15.59 12.54 -7.19
N ARG A 140 -14.86 13.61 -7.53
CA ARG A 140 -13.86 13.60 -8.62
C ARG A 140 -12.85 12.47 -8.46
N MET A 141 -12.56 12.09 -7.22
CA MET A 141 -11.68 10.98 -6.93
C MET A 141 -12.14 9.67 -7.60
N LEU A 142 -13.44 9.41 -7.65
CA LEU A 142 -13.98 8.22 -8.32
C LEU A 142 -14.17 8.42 -9.82
N ILE A 143 -14.71 9.57 -10.23
CA ILE A 143 -15.15 9.82 -11.61
C ILE A 143 -13.94 10.00 -12.55
N GLY A 144 -12.85 10.58 -12.05
CA GLY A 144 -11.64 10.81 -12.83
C GLY A 144 -11.49 12.26 -13.31
N LYS A 145 -10.39 12.48 -14.03
CA LYS A 145 -10.01 13.77 -14.61
C LYS A 145 -10.98 14.19 -15.72
N ARG A 146 -11.06 15.49 -16.02
CA ARG A 146 -11.94 16.04 -17.07
C ARG A 146 -13.40 15.67 -16.90
N SER A 147 -13.90 15.76 -15.67
CA SER A 147 -15.27 15.35 -15.34
C SER A 147 -16.17 16.52 -15.02
N VAL A 148 -17.46 16.37 -15.36
CA VAL A 148 -18.54 17.24 -14.89
C VAL A 148 -19.31 16.46 -13.83
N ILE A 149 -19.43 17.04 -12.63
CA ILE A 149 -19.94 16.35 -11.44
C ILE A 149 -21.10 17.16 -10.86
N ALA A 150 -22.33 16.69 -11.09
CA ALA A 150 -23.53 17.33 -10.56
C ALA A 150 -23.90 16.78 -9.17
N TYR A 151 -24.24 17.67 -8.24
CA TYR A 151 -24.58 17.31 -6.86
C TYR A 151 -25.79 16.36 -6.78
N ASP A 152 -26.78 16.55 -7.64
CA ASP A 152 -27.96 15.67 -7.70
C ASP A 152 -27.62 14.24 -8.11
N ALA A 153 -26.65 14.07 -9.01
CA ALA A 153 -26.17 12.75 -9.42
C ALA A 153 -25.44 12.04 -8.28
N ILE A 154 -24.77 12.77 -7.37
CA ILE A 154 -24.14 12.19 -6.18
C ILE A 154 -25.21 11.73 -5.18
N ARG A 155 -26.22 12.57 -4.93
CA ARG A 155 -27.26 12.26 -3.95
C ARG A 155 -28.13 11.07 -4.32
N SER A 156 -28.42 10.88 -5.61
CA SER A 156 -29.13 9.68 -6.06
C SER A 156 -28.32 8.42 -5.73
N ILE A 157 -27.00 8.44 -5.95
CA ILE A 157 -26.08 7.35 -5.61
C ILE A 157 -26.02 7.11 -4.09
N ARG A 158 -25.95 8.17 -3.27
CA ARG A 158 -25.86 8.04 -1.79
C ARG A 158 -27.16 7.59 -1.15
N SER A 159 -28.32 8.05 -1.62
CA SER A 159 -29.63 7.72 -1.02
C SER A 159 -29.97 6.22 -1.08
N GLU A 160 -29.32 5.49 -1.98
CA GLU A 160 -29.50 4.03 -2.15
C GLU A 160 -28.51 3.22 -1.28
N LYS A 161 -27.53 3.88 -0.65
CA LYS A 161 -26.30 3.28 -0.11
C LYS A 161 -25.85 3.87 1.23
N ASP A 162 -26.77 4.10 2.17
CA ASP A 162 -26.47 4.34 3.61
C ASP A 162 -25.85 3.09 4.30
N ARG A 163 -25.06 2.30 3.58
CA ARG A 163 -24.34 1.13 4.10
C ARG A 163 -22.96 1.56 4.54
N GLN A 164 -22.71 1.43 5.84
CA GLN A 164 -21.36 1.47 6.42
C GLN A 164 -20.39 0.70 5.51
N LEU A 165 -19.46 1.42 4.89
CA LEU A 165 -18.30 0.81 4.26
C LEU A 165 -17.50 0.09 5.34
N LEU A 166 -17.39 -1.23 5.24
CA LEU A 166 -16.32 -1.98 5.88
C LEU A 166 -15.45 -2.54 4.76
N LEU A 167 -14.65 -1.69 4.12
CA LEU A 167 -13.56 -2.17 3.29
C LEU A 167 -12.55 -2.87 4.21
N SER A 168 -12.42 -4.18 4.07
CA SER A 168 -11.49 -4.96 4.87
C SER A 168 -10.15 -5.09 4.17
N THR A 169 -9.07 -4.89 4.93
CA THR A 169 -7.68 -5.07 4.50
C THR A 169 -7.11 -6.42 4.91
N ASN A 170 -7.85 -7.25 5.67
CA ASN A 170 -7.35 -8.51 6.24
C ASN A 170 -6.89 -9.51 5.18
N ARG A 171 -7.68 -9.68 4.11
CA ARG A 171 -7.32 -10.58 3.01
C ARG A 171 -6.02 -10.16 2.32
N LEU A 172 -5.82 -8.85 2.13
CA LEU A 172 -4.59 -8.31 1.52
C LEU A 172 -3.38 -8.54 2.42
N GLU A 173 -3.54 -8.43 3.74
CA GLU A 173 -2.49 -8.74 4.72
C GLU A 173 -2.09 -10.22 4.67
N GLU A 174 -3.07 -11.14 4.64
CA GLU A 174 -2.81 -12.59 4.56
C GLU A 174 -2.03 -12.95 3.28
N LEU A 175 -2.44 -12.40 2.14
CA LEU A 175 -1.76 -12.60 0.85
C LEU A 175 -0.34 -12.03 0.86
N LEU A 176 -0.13 -10.89 1.54
CA LEU A 176 1.18 -10.27 1.67
C LEU A 176 2.14 -11.15 2.48
N ARG A 177 1.67 -11.77 3.57
CA ARG A 177 2.47 -12.67 4.42
C ARG A 177 3.02 -13.89 3.67
N VAL A 178 2.31 -14.35 2.64
CA VAL A 178 2.75 -15.47 1.79
C VAL A 178 3.43 -15.02 0.50
N GLY A 179 3.52 -13.71 0.25
CA GLY A 179 4.09 -13.15 -0.98
C GLY A 179 3.26 -13.41 -2.24
N ASP A 180 1.95 -13.63 -2.11
CA ASP A 180 1.06 -13.91 -3.24
C ASP A 180 0.72 -12.64 -4.03
N ARG A 181 1.50 -12.41 -5.07
CA ARG A 181 1.40 -11.24 -5.95
C ARG A 181 0.11 -11.21 -6.76
N ASP A 182 -0.30 -12.35 -7.30
CA ASP A 182 -1.48 -12.42 -8.17
C ASP A 182 -2.75 -12.23 -7.32
N GLY A 183 -2.80 -12.88 -6.15
CA GLY A 183 -3.88 -12.70 -5.20
C GLY A 183 -4.03 -11.25 -4.72
N ILE A 184 -2.92 -10.53 -4.49
CA ILE A 184 -2.95 -9.10 -4.13
C ILE A 184 -3.58 -8.27 -5.24
N ALA A 185 -3.17 -8.47 -6.50
CA ALA A 185 -3.71 -7.72 -7.63
C ALA A 185 -5.21 -7.96 -7.80
N ASP A 186 -5.66 -9.20 -7.62
CA ASP A 186 -7.09 -9.55 -7.69
C ASP A 186 -7.90 -8.91 -6.54
N ALA A 187 -7.38 -8.96 -5.31
CA ALA A 187 -8.04 -8.36 -4.15
C ALA A 187 -8.11 -6.83 -4.24
N LEU A 188 -7.08 -6.16 -4.78
CA LEU A 188 -7.12 -4.71 -5.04
C LEU A 188 -8.14 -4.35 -6.12
N ARG A 189 -8.27 -5.16 -7.18
CA ARG A 189 -9.30 -4.95 -8.21
C ARG A 189 -10.70 -5.11 -7.63
N GLU A 190 -10.90 -6.05 -6.72
CA GLU A 190 -12.16 -6.23 -5.99
C GLU A 190 -12.48 -5.03 -5.09
N ALA A 191 -11.49 -4.54 -4.33
CA ALA A 191 -11.64 -3.34 -3.52
C ALA A 191 -11.98 -2.11 -4.36
N TYR A 192 -11.30 -1.91 -5.49
CA TYR A 192 -11.57 -0.83 -6.44
C TYR A 192 -13.01 -0.88 -6.98
N ARG A 193 -13.46 -2.06 -7.44
CA ARG A 193 -14.84 -2.25 -7.91
C ARG A 193 -15.85 -1.97 -6.81
N THR A 194 -15.55 -2.40 -5.58
CA THR A 194 -16.39 -2.13 -4.43
C THR A 194 -16.52 -0.64 -4.22
N MET A 195 -15.40 0.11 -4.11
CA MET A 195 -15.38 1.57 -3.94
C MET A 195 -16.21 2.30 -5.00
N LEU A 196 -16.09 1.93 -6.27
CA LEU A 196 -16.91 2.49 -7.35
C LEU A 196 -18.40 2.15 -7.17
N THR A 197 -18.70 0.90 -6.83
CA THR A 197 -20.07 0.43 -6.64
C THR A 197 -20.71 1.13 -5.46
N VAL A 198 -20.01 1.34 -4.35
CA VAL A 198 -20.58 1.99 -3.17
C VAL A 198 -20.53 3.53 -3.23
N GLY A 199 -19.74 4.10 -4.15
CA GLY A 199 -19.55 5.55 -4.22
C GLY A 199 -18.75 6.07 -3.01
N ALA A 200 -17.66 5.37 -2.65
CA ALA A 200 -16.84 5.67 -1.49
C ALA A 200 -16.30 7.11 -1.52
N GLY A 201 -16.37 7.81 -0.38
CA GLY A 201 -15.85 9.17 -0.27
C GLY A 201 -14.32 9.18 -0.29
N LYS A 202 -13.74 10.34 -0.64
CA LYS A 202 -12.29 10.54 -0.58
C LYS A 202 -11.68 10.14 0.78
N PRO A 203 -12.25 10.53 1.93
CA PRO A 203 -11.72 10.13 3.24
C PRO A 203 -11.70 8.60 3.44
N ASP A 204 -12.75 7.89 3.00
CA ASP A 204 -12.86 6.44 3.15
C ASP A 204 -11.78 5.72 2.35
N ILE A 205 -11.55 6.18 1.11
CA ILE A 205 -10.53 5.59 0.25
C ILE A 205 -9.14 5.88 0.81
N GLN A 206 -8.88 7.13 1.23
CA GLN A 206 -7.60 7.49 1.83
C GLN A 206 -7.33 6.67 3.09
N HIS A 207 -8.32 6.51 3.97
CA HIS A 207 -8.21 5.68 5.17
C HIS A 207 -7.88 4.22 4.82
N PHE A 208 -8.59 3.62 3.86
CA PHE A 208 -8.32 2.26 3.39
C PHE A 208 -6.89 2.11 2.86
N CYS A 209 -6.41 3.06 2.05
CA CYS A 209 -5.06 3.03 1.50
C CYS A 209 -3.98 3.23 2.58
N ILE A 210 -4.22 4.07 3.58
CA ILE A 210 -3.30 4.25 4.71
C ILE A 210 -3.23 2.97 5.56
N ASP A 211 -4.37 2.34 5.86
CA ASP A 211 -4.40 1.05 6.58
C ASP A 211 -3.62 -0.04 5.81
N LEU A 212 -3.73 -0.09 4.48
CA LEU A 212 -2.91 -1.00 3.66
C LEU A 212 -1.41 -0.70 3.75
N VAL A 213 -1.02 0.58 3.76
CA VAL A 213 0.39 0.97 3.93
C VAL A 213 0.90 0.52 5.30
N GLU A 214 0.13 0.77 6.36
CA GLU A 214 0.49 0.39 7.73
C GLU A 214 0.61 -1.14 7.89
N LYS A 215 -0.33 -1.90 7.32
CA LYS A 215 -0.25 -3.36 7.29
C LYS A 215 0.95 -3.87 6.50
N ALA A 216 1.27 -3.25 5.37
CA ALA A 216 2.43 -3.63 4.59
C ALA A 216 3.73 -3.40 5.36
N GLU A 217 3.83 -2.27 6.06
CA GLU A 217 4.96 -1.96 6.94
C GLU A 217 5.07 -2.97 8.09
N TYR A 218 3.95 -3.27 8.75
CA TYR A 218 3.89 -4.23 9.85
C TYR A 218 4.34 -5.64 9.42
N VAL A 219 3.79 -6.15 8.31
CA VAL A 219 4.18 -7.47 7.78
C VAL A 219 5.65 -7.47 7.38
N MET A 220 6.14 -6.43 6.72
CA MET A 220 7.56 -6.36 6.36
C MET A 220 8.48 -6.39 7.58
N GLU A 221 8.15 -5.65 8.64
CA GLU A 221 8.91 -5.65 9.89
C GLU A 221 8.90 -7.03 10.57
N GLU A 222 7.80 -7.77 10.51
CA GLU A 222 7.70 -9.16 11.00
C GLU A 222 8.69 -10.10 10.28
N PHE A 223 8.94 -9.86 9.00
CA PHE A 223 9.94 -10.59 8.21
C PHE A 223 11.37 -10.01 8.34
N GLY A 224 11.59 -9.03 9.23
CA GLY A 224 12.89 -8.40 9.46
C GLY A 224 13.33 -7.43 8.36
N LEU A 225 12.41 -6.97 7.52
CA LEU A 225 12.67 -5.99 6.47
C LEU A 225 12.43 -4.58 7.00
N SER A 226 13.48 -3.76 7.07
CA SER A 226 13.34 -2.35 7.39
C SER A 226 12.91 -1.52 6.17
N ILE A 227 12.14 -0.48 6.45
CA ILE A 227 11.73 0.56 5.49
C ILE A 227 12.31 1.88 5.99
N ASP A 228 12.95 2.64 5.10
CA ASP A 228 13.48 3.95 5.44
C ASP A 228 12.32 4.88 5.89
N PRO A 229 12.43 5.57 7.04
CA PRO A 229 11.42 6.53 7.50
C PRO A 229 11.02 7.59 6.46
N LYS A 230 11.95 8.01 5.59
CA LYS A 230 11.66 8.96 4.50
C LYS A 230 10.75 8.34 3.44
N ASP A 231 10.94 7.07 3.13
CA ASP A 231 10.05 6.35 2.22
C ASP A 231 8.66 6.16 2.83
N LYS A 232 8.58 5.83 4.12
CA LYS A 232 7.30 5.76 4.87
C LYS A 232 6.51 7.05 4.78
N LEU A 233 7.17 8.20 4.96
CA LEU A 233 6.54 9.52 4.85
C LEU A 233 6.11 9.83 3.41
N ARG A 234 7.00 9.61 2.44
CA ARG A 234 6.74 9.88 1.02
C ARG A 234 5.53 9.12 0.49
N ILE A 235 5.35 7.86 0.91
CA ILE A 235 4.20 7.04 0.52
C ILE A 235 2.89 7.65 1.07
N ARG A 236 2.87 8.03 2.35
CA ARG A 236 1.69 8.66 2.98
C ARG A 236 1.36 9.99 2.33
N GLU A 237 2.36 10.82 2.03
CA GLU A 237 2.18 12.07 1.30
C GLU A 237 1.57 11.85 -0.09
N LYS A 238 2.00 10.82 -0.82
CA LYS A 238 1.39 10.46 -2.10
C LYS A 238 -0.09 10.07 -1.96
N VAL A 239 -0.44 9.27 -0.96
CA VAL A 239 -1.85 8.89 -0.71
C VAL A 239 -2.68 10.12 -0.35
N LEU A 240 -2.17 11.00 0.51
CA LEU A 240 -2.91 12.19 0.95
C LEU A 240 -3.04 13.27 -0.15
N SER A 241 -2.06 13.38 -1.03
CA SER A 241 -2.06 14.33 -2.16
C SER A 241 -2.74 13.81 -3.44
N SER A 242 -3.08 12.52 -3.49
CA SER A 242 -3.74 11.94 -4.66
C SER A 242 -5.16 12.49 -4.85
N VAL A 243 -5.46 12.84 -6.10
CA VAL A 243 -6.76 13.42 -6.49
C VAL A 243 -7.66 12.39 -7.16
N ILE A 244 -7.09 11.34 -7.75
CA ILE A 244 -7.80 10.35 -8.57
C ILE A 244 -7.56 8.94 -8.02
N LEU A 245 -8.63 8.16 -7.89
CA LEU A 245 -8.61 6.79 -7.36
C LEU A 245 -7.70 5.86 -8.18
N THR A 246 -7.76 5.93 -9.51
CA THR A 246 -6.96 5.03 -10.38
C THR A 246 -5.45 5.24 -10.23
N ASP A 247 -5.02 6.49 -10.03
CA ASP A 247 -3.62 6.81 -9.78
C ASP A 247 -3.20 6.35 -8.38
N MET A 248 -4.04 6.60 -7.36
CA MET A 248 -3.79 6.15 -5.98
C MET A 248 -3.72 4.62 -5.86
N MET A 249 -4.66 3.90 -6.46
CA MET A 249 -4.72 2.44 -6.40
C MET A 249 -3.53 1.80 -7.13
N ARG A 250 -3.04 2.42 -8.21
CA ARG A 250 -1.83 1.99 -8.89
C ARG A 250 -0.59 2.13 -8.01
N ASP A 251 -0.46 3.26 -7.30
CA ASP A 251 0.65 3.49 -6.38
C ASP A 251 0.62 2.48 -5.20
N ILE A 252 -0.57 2.19 -4.66
CA ILE A 252 -0.76 1.16 -3.63
C ILE A 252 -0.45 -0.24 -4.16
N GLU A 253 -0.91 -0.57 -5.36
CA GLU A 253 -0.59 -1.85 -6.00
C GLU A 253 0.93 -2.02 -6.16
N GLN A 254 1.63 -1.00 -6.67
CA GLN A 254 3.09 -1.05 -6.82
C GLN A 254 3.81 -1.28 -5.49
N LEU A 255 3.36 -0.59 -4.43
CA LEU A 255 3.89 -0.77 -3.08
C LEU A 255 3.70 -2.21 -2.61
N LEU A 256 2.47 -2.72 -2.64
CA LEU A 256 2.15 -4.06 -2.14
C LEU A 256 2.85 -5.15 -2.96
N GLN A 257 2.96 -4.98 -4.28
CA GLN A 257 3.70 -5.88 -5.16
C GLN A 257 5.20 -5.89 -4.83
N GLY A 258 5.78 -4.73 -4.56
CA GLY A 258 7.17 -4.60 -4.12
C GLY A 258 7.43 -5.29 -2.78
N SER A 259 6.54 -5.08 -1.82
CA SER A 259 6.58 -5.73 -0.51
C SER A 259 6.42 -7.26 -0.63
N ALA A 260 5.44 -7.73 -1.38
CA ALA A 260 5.19 -9.16 -1.62
C ALA A 260 6.38 -9.85 -2.30
N THR A 261 7.06 -9.19 -3.23
CA THR A 261 8.26 -9.74 -3.89
C THR A 261 9.40 -9.96 -2.87
N ARG A 262 9.63 -8.98 -1.98
CA ARG A 262 10.66 -9.07 -0.94
C ARG A 262 10.32 -10.17 0.07
N ILE A 263 9.06 -10.23 0.51
CA ILE A 263 8.58 -11.25 1.45
C ILE A 263 8.63 -12.64 0.81
N GLY A 264 8.13 -12.80 -0.42
CA GLY A 264 8.14 -14.06 -1.16
C GLY A 264 9.56 -14.62 -1.32
N THR A 265 10.53 -13.75 -1.61
CA THR A 265 11.96 -14.15 -1.65
C THR A 265 12.43 -14.74 -0.31
N LEU A 266 12.05 -14.12 0.81
CA LEU A 266 12.40 -14.63 2.14
C LEU A 266 11.66 -15.92 2.49
N VAL A 267 10.37 -16.02 2.14
CA VAL A 267 9.55 -17.22 2.34
C VAL A 267 10.11 -18.41 1.54
N GLU A 268 10.52 -18.19 0.29
CA GLU A 268 11.17 -19.20 -0.54
C GLU A 268 12.55 -19.61 -0.01
N GLN A 269 13.29 -18.68 0.59
CA GLN A 269 14.60 -18.95 1.18
C GLN A 269 14.50 -19.53 2.60
N ALA A 270 13.36 -19.42 3.29
CA ALA A 270 13.19 -19.88 4.67
C ALA A 270 13.53 -21.37 4.86
N PRO A 271 13.14 -22.32 3.98
CA PRO A 271 13.57 -23.71 4.08
C PRO A 271 15.10 -23.88 4.04
N LYS A 272 15.78 -23.20 3.12
CA LYS A 272 17.25 -23.25 2.98
C LYS A 272 17.96 -22.63 4.17
N ARG A 273 17.44 -21.51 4.67
CA ARG A 273 17.95 -20.82 5.86
C ARG A 273 17.80 -21.68 7.11
N LEU A 274 16.62 -22.25 7.35
CA LEU A 274 16.38 -23.16 8.47
C LEU A 274 17.32 -24.37 8.45
N VAL A 275 17.62 -24.91 7.27
CA VAL A 275 18.61 -25.99 7.10
C VAL A 275 20.02 -25.52 7.41
N ALA A 276 20.41 -24.33 6.95
CA ALA A 276 21.73 -23.76 7.23
C ALA A 276 21.93 -23.48 8.73
N GLU A 277 20.96 -22.87 9.40
CA GLU A 277 20.97 -22.60 10.84
C GLU A 277 20.95 -23.91 11.64
N THR A 278 20.16 -24.91 11.21
CA THR A 278 20.20 -26.26 11.79
C THR A 278 21.61 -26.86 11.71
N LYS A 279 22.28 -26.79 10.54
CA LYS A 279 23.65 -27.29 10.39
C LYS A 279 24.65 -26.55 11.27
N ALA A 280 24.50 -25.23 11.43
CA ALA A 280 25.35 -24.43 12.31
C ALA A 280 25.19 -24.84 13.78
N ILE A 281 23.95 -24.99 14.26
CA ILE A 281 23.67 -25.46 15.62
C ILE A 281 24.25 -26.87 15.84
N VAL A 282 24.06 -27.78 14.88
CA VAL A 282 24.65 -29.12 14.94
C VAL A 282 26.18 -29.04 14.99
N GLY A 283 26.81 -28.22 14.16
CA GLY A 283 28.26 -28.06 14.14
C GLY A 283 28.85 -27.50 15.43
N GLN A 284 28.10 -26.71 16.19
CA GLN A 284 28.54 -26.14 17.46
C GLN A 284 28.26 -27.03 18.67
N ALA A 285 27.26 -27.92 18.59
CA ALA A 285 26.77 -28.71 19.73
C ALA A 285 26.68 -30.21 19.43
N TYR A 286 27.48 -30.72 18.48
CA TYR A 286 27.42 -32.14 18.10
C TYR A 286 27.90 -33.07 19.21
N GLU A 287 28.76 -32.62 20.11
CA GLU A 287 29.31 -33.42 21.21
C GLU A 287 28.24 -33.73 22.27
N ASP A 288 27.26 -32.84 22.44
CA ASP A 288 26.21 -32.92 23.44
C ASP A 288 25.02 -33.80 23.00
N GLU A 289 24.09 -34.04 23.94
CA GLU A 289 22.77 -34.61 23.64
C GLU A 289 21.91 -33.61 22.87
N LEU A 290 22.07 -33.59 21.55
CA LEU A 290 21.30 -32.72 20.66
C LEU A 290 20.12 -33.48 20.03
N THR A 291 18.91 -32.96 20.21
CA THR A 291 17.69 -33.51 19.57
C THR A 291 17.09 -32.50 18.60
N LEU A 292 16.36 -32.99 17.59
CA LEU A 292 15.65 -32.11 16.65
C LEU A 292 14.65 -31.19 17.37
N ARG A 293 14.05 -31.66 18.48
CA ARG A 293 13.12 -30.84 19.28
C ARG A 293 13.83 -29.64 19.90
N MET A 294 15.01 -29.81 20.47
CA MET A 294 15.81 -28.71 21.02
C MET A 294 16.23 -27.70 19.94
N VAL A 295 16.56 -28.18 18.74
CA VAL A 295 16.89 -27.30 17.61
C VAL A 295 15.65 -26.54 17.14
N ALA A 296 14.50 -27.21 17.04
CA ALA A 296 13.24 -26.58 16.66
C ALA A 296 12.81 -25.50 17.66
N GLU A 297 12.96 -25.76 18.96
CA GLU A 297 12.72 -24.79 20.03
C GLU A 297 13.69 -23.60 19.94
N ARG A 298 14.99 -23.83 19.72
CA ARG A 298 15.98 -22.75 19.49
C ARG A 298 15.66 -21.88 18.28
N LEU A 299 15.14 -22.48 17.21
CA LEU A 299 14.78 -21.79 15.97
C LEU A 299 13.33 -21.26 16.00
N SER A 300 12.60 -21.42 17.12
CA SER A 300 11.20 -21.01 17.27
C SER A 300 10.28 -21.56 16.16
N VAL A 301 10.50 -22.80 15.72
CA VAL A 301 9.70 -23.48 14.70
C VAL A 301 9.10 -24.79 15.22
N ASN A 302 8.01 -25.24 14.60
CA ASN A 302 7.41 -26.53 14.93
C ASN A 302 8.34 -27.69 14.52
N TYR A 303 8.54 -28.67 15.41
CA TYR A 303 9.34 -29.88 15.17
C TYR A 303 8.98 -30.60 13.86
N SER A 304 7.69 -30.81 13.59
CA SER A 304 7.21 -31.54 12.41
C SER A 304 7.44 -30.74 11.13
N TYR A 305 7.41 -29.41 11.21
CA TYR A 305 7.78 -28.55 10.09
C TYR A 305 9.29 -28.63 9.81
N LEU A 306 10.12 -28.44 10.83
CA LEU A 306 11.58 -28.50 10.68
C LEU A 306 12.05 -29.87 10.16
N SER A 307 11.45 -30.96 10.64
CA SER A 307 11.72 -32.31 10.13
C SER A 307 11.44 -32.43 8.63
N ARG A 308 10.30 -31.90 8.16
CA ARG A 308 9.93 -31.94 6.74
C ARG A 308 10.85 -31.07 5.91
N VAL A 309 11.18 -29.86 6.39
CA VAL A 309 12.10 -28.93 5.74
C VAL A 309 13.49 -29.56 5.56
N ILE A 310 14.06 -30.12 6.63
CA ILE A 310 15.36 -30.80 6.58
C ILE A 310 15.34 -31.93 5.55
N LYS A 311 14.31 -32.79 5.59
CA LYS A 311 14.20 -33.93 4.67
C LYS A 311 14.04 -33.50 3.23
N LYS A 312 13.24 -32.47 2.96
CA LYS A 312 12.99 -31.93 1.62
C LYS A 312 14.26 -31.30 1.03
N GLU A 313 14.93 -30.44 1.79
CA GLU A 313 16.07 -29.65 1.28
C GLU A 313 17.39 -30.44 1.24
N THR A 314 17.57 -31.43 2.12
CA THR A 314 18.84 -32.18 2.24
C THR A 314 18.76 -33.62 1.76
N GLY A 315 17.56 -34.18 1.57
CA GLY A 315 17.33 -35.60 1.35
C GLY A 315 17.58 -36.48 2.59
N LYS A 316 18.05 -35.91 3.71
CA LYS A 316 18.48 -36.60 4.94
C LYS A 316 17.57 -36.24 6.11
N ASN A 317 17.49 -37.08 7.14
CA ASN A 317 16.79 -36.71 8.38
C ASN A 317 17.75 -35.95 9.34
N PHE A 318 17.23 -35.43 10.45
CA PHE A 318 18.06 -34.72 11.44
C PHE A 318 19.15 -35.61 12.06
N SER A 319 18.80 -36.86 12.40
CA SER A 319 19.77 -37.80 12.96
C SER A 319 20.95 -38.02 12.00
N ASP A 320 20.68 -38.11 10.70
CA ASP A 320 21.69 -38.21 9.64
C ASP A 320 22.64 -37.03 9.63
N LEU A 321 22.11 -35.81 9.76
CA LEU A 321 22.94 -34.62 9.86
C LEU A 321 23.84 -34.68 11.09
N LEU A 322 23.29 -35.03 12.26
CA LEU A 322 24.04 -35.10 13.51
C LEU A 322 25.15 -36.15 13.47
N TRP A 323 24.83 -37.41 13.12
CA TRP A 323 25.85 -38.45 13.14
C TRP A 323 26.89 -38.26 12.02
N LEU A 324 26.53 -37.71 10.85
CA LEU A 324 27.53 -37.38 9.83
C LEU A 324 28.54 -36.34 10.33
N THR A 325 28.07 -35.28 11.00
CA THR A 325 28.95 -34.27 11.62
C THR A 325 29.89 -34.91 12.65
N ARG A 326 29.37 -35.81 13.50
CA ARG A 326 30.18 -36.54 14.49
C ARG A 326 31.23 -37.44 13.85
N ILE A 327 30.91 -38.12 12.74
CA ILE A 327 31.86 -38.97 12.01
C ILE A 327 32.98 -38.13 11.40
N GLU A 328 32.67 -36.97 10.81
CA GLU A 328 33.70 -36.08 10.27
C GLU A 328 34.62 -35.53 11.38
N ALA A 329 34.06 -35.13 12.53
CA ALA A 329 34.85 -34.76 13.70
C ALA A 329 35.72 -35.93 14.21
N ALA A 330 35.18 -37.15 14.23
CA ALA A 330 35.91 -38.33 14.66
C ALA A 330 37.07 -38.67 13.73
N LYS A 331 36.92 -38.51 12.41
CA LYS A 331 38.03 -38.68 11.44
C LYS A 331 39.17 -37.73 11.77
N ALA A 332 38.88 -36.47 12.07
CA ALA A 332 39.92 -35.51 12.45
C ALA A 332 40.63 -35.94 13.75
N ARG A 333 39.87 -36.25 14.81
CA ARG A 333 40.43 -36.64 16.11
C ARG A 333 41.25 -37.94 16.07
N LEU A 334 40.80 -38.94 15.31
CA LEU A 334 41.55 -40.19 15.12
C LEU A 334 42.94 -39.97 14.48
N LEU A 335 43.11 -38.88 13.73
CA LEU A 335 44.36 -38.54 13.04
C LEU A 335 45.25 -37.57 13.82
N SER A 336 44.66 -36.74 14.70
CA SER A 336 45.38 -35.68 15.42
C SER A 336 45.69 -36.04 16.87
N GLU A 337 44.94 -36.95 17.47
CA GLU A 337 45.03 -37.24 18.91
C GLU A 337 45.47 -38.68 19.15
N ASP A 338 46.26 -38.91 20.19
CA ASP A 338 46.63 -40.27 20.60
C ASP A 338 45.56 -40.90 21.51
N LEU A 339 44.31 -40.81 21.08
CA LEU A 339 43.17 -41.43 21.76
C LEU A 339 42.85 -42.79 21.16
N LYS A 340 42.37 -43.72 21.99
CA LYS A 340 41.81 -44.98 21.52
C LYS A 340 40.49 -44.72 20.80
N ALA A 341 40.16 -45.58 19.83
CA ALA A 341 38.96 -45.40 19.00
C ALA A 341 37.65 -45.29 19.81
N TYR A 342 37.55 -45.97 20.96
CA TYR A 342 36.38 -45.83 21.84
C TYR A 342 36.33 -44.48 22.55
N GLU A 343 37.48 -43.90 22.90
CA GLU A 343 37.58 -42.59 23.57
C GLU A 343 37.14 -41.48 22.61
N VAL A 344 37.58 -41.55 21.35
CA VAL A 344 37.10 -40.63 20.30
C VAL A 344 35.59 -40.75 20.13
N ALA A 345 35.03 -41.97 20.11
CA ALA A 345 33.59 -42.17 19.97
C ALA A 345 32.79 -41.44 21.05
N TYR A 346 33.21 -41.55 22.31
CA TYR A 346 32.58 -40.84 23.43
C TYR A 346 32.80 -39.33 23.32
N ALA A 347 34.02 -38.90 22.98
CA ALA A 347 34.37 -37.48 22.87
C ALA A 347 33.61 -36.74 21.76
N VAL A 348 33.18 -37.42 20.69
CA VAL A 348 32.35 -36.83 19.64
C VAL A 348 30.84 -37.05 19.87
N GLY A 349 30.43 -37.52 21.05
CA GLY A 349 29.02 -37.58 21.46
C GLY A 349 28.29 -38.89 21.18
N PHE A 350 28.96 -39.99 20.84
CA PHE A 350 28.32 -41.32 20.79
C PHE A 350 28.27 -41.96 22.17
N LYS A 351 27.08 -42.40 22.61
CA LYS A 351 26.92 -43.14 23.89
C LYS A 351 27.35 -44.61 23.82
N ASN A 352 27.53 -45.16 22.62
CA ASN A 352 27.83 -46.58 22.41
C ASN A 352 28.85 -46.75 21.27
N TYR A 353 30.01 -47.32 21.60
CA TYR A 353 31.08 -47.58 20.65
C TYR A 353 30.69 -48.53 19.51
N ALA A 354 29.89 -49.57 19.78
CA ALA A 354 29.47 -50.51 18.74
C ALA A 354 28.62 -49.82 17.66
N HIS A 355 27.72 -48.93 18.08
CA HIS A 355 26.91 -48.12 17.16
C HIS A 355 27.79 -47.16 16.35
N PHE A 356 28.73 -46.47 17.02
CA PHE A 356 29.71 -45.62 16.36
C PHE A 356 30.52 -46.39 15.31
N SER A 357 31.10 -47.53 15.67
CA SER A 357 31.96 -48.31 14.77
C SER A 357 31.20 -48.81 13.53
N LEU A 358 29.92 -49.17 13.67
CA LEU A 358 29.08 -49.59 12.56
C LEU A 358 28.77 -48.42 11.61
N LEU A 359 28.39 -47.26 12.16
CA LEU A 359 28.14 -46.06 11.36
C LEU A 359 29.42 -45.54 10.70
N PHE A 360 30.53 -45.49 11.42
CA PHE A 360 31.83 -45.08 10.90
C PHE A 360 32.23 -45.97 9.73
N LYS A 361 32.15 -47.30 9.88
CA LYS A 361 32.45 -48.23 8.79
C LYS A 361 31.52 -48.06 7.59
N LYS A 362 30.23 -47.81 7.82
CA LYS A 362 29.26 -47.55 6.74
C LYS A 362 29.62 -46.30 5.93
N VAL A 363 30.15 -45.27 6.58
CA VAL A 363 30.42 -43.96 5.97
C VAL A 363 31.81 -43.89 5.36
N VAL A 364 32.80 -44.42 6.08
CA VAL A 364 34.23 -44.31 5.75
C VAL A 364 34.75 -45.55 5.01
N GLY A 365 34.02 -46.67 5.05
CA GLY A 365 34.37 -47.93 4.40
C GLY A 365 35.22 -48.88 5.25
N MET A 366 35.78 -48.41 6.37
CA MET A 366 36.63 -49.19 7.28
C MET A 366 36.32 -48.89 8.74
N SER A 367 36.73 -49.76 9.67
CA SER A 367 36.50 -49.52 11.09
C SER A 367 37.33 -48.33 11.62
N PRO A 368 36.91 -47.67 12.70
CA PRO A 368 37.68 -46.59 13.32
C PRO A 368 39.12 -46.97 13.65
N SER A 369 39.33 -48.17 14.19
CA SER A 369 40.66 -48.69 14.52
C SER A 369 41.52 -48.93 13.26
N ALA A 370 40.91 -49.48 12.20
CA ALA A 370 41.61 -49.66 10.92
C ALA A 370 41.95 -48.31 10.29
N TYR A 371 41.06 -47.33 10.39
CA TYR A 371 41.30 -45.97 9.90
C TYR A 371 42.49 -45.30 10.60
N LYS A 372 42.59 -45.42 11.93
CA LYS A 372 43.74 -44.92 12.71
C LYS A 372 45.04 -45.63 12.31
N LEU A 373 45.02 -46.96 12.18
CA LEU A 373 46.20 -47.74 11.79
C LEU A 373 46.70 -47.40 10.38
N HIS A 374 45.78 -47.34 9.41
CA HIS A 374 46.12 -46.99 8.03
C HIS A 374 46.77 -45.60 7.93
N ALA A 375 46.28 -44.65 8.72
CA ALA A 375 46.84 -43.31 8.73
C ALA A 375 48.21 -43.24 9.42
N SER A 376 48.46 -44.04 10.46
CA SER A 376 49.79 -44.15 11.07
C SER A 376 50.81 -44.81 10.14
N GLU A 377 50.42 -45.89 9.43
CA GLU A 377 51.28 -46.59 8.47
C GLU A 377 51.67 -45.69 7.29
N GLN A 378 50.75 -44.82 6.83
CA GLN A 378 51.04 -43.83 5.79
C GLN A 378 51.92 -42.67 6.27
N ARG A 379 51.90 -42.32 7.56
CA ARG A 379 52.79 -41.30 8.15
C ARG A 379 54.20 -41.83 8.39
N ASP A 380 54.36 -43.09 8.77
CA ASP A 380 55.67 -43.70 9.05
C ASP A 380 56.34 -44.29 7.81
N GLY A 381 55.60 -44.69 6.78
CA GLY A 381 56.14 -45.18 5.50
C GLY A 381 56.61 -44.10 4.52
N GLY A 382 56.52 -42.83 4.89
CA GLY A 382 56.94 -41.66 4.09
C GLY A 382 58.17 -40.91 4.64
N LYS A 383 58.91 -41.50 5.58
CA LYS A 383 60.16 -40.95 6.12
C LYS A 383 61.39 -41.56 5.45
#